data_AF-A0A287CX58-F1
#
_entry.id   AF-A0A287CX58-F1
#
_cell.length_a   1.000
_cell.length_b   1.000
_cell.length_c   1.000
_cell.angle_alpha   90.00
_cell.angle_beta   90.00
_cell.angle_gamma   90.00
#
_symmetry.space_group_name_H-M   'P 1'
#
loop_
_entity.id
_entity.type
_entity.pdbx_description
1 polymer ?
#
loop_
_entity_poly.entity_id
_entity_poly.type
_entity_poly.pdbx_seq_one_letter_code
_entity_poly.pdbx_strand_id
1 'polypeptide(L)'
;MKSFPLVPPILLAFLLSVHTSVLRDSDTEKSCCFQYSHKMIPWNWVQAYQFTQISCPQQGVIFTTKIGERVCVQPKEKWVQRYISLLEARK
;
A
#
# COMPACT_ATOMS: atom_id res chain seq x y z
N MET A 1 -32.30 46.02 17.64
CA MET A 1 -33.05 44.75 17.53
C MET A 1 -32.22 43.82 16.67
N LYS A 2 -31.83 42.66 17.20
CA LYS A 2 -30.92 41.70 16.58
C LYS A 2 -31.63 41.03 15.39
N SER A 3 -31.13 41.27 14.18
CA SER A 3 -31.47 40.43 13.02
C SER A 3 -30.32 39.46 12.83
N PHE A 4 -30.49 38.24 13.34
CA PHE A 4 -29.62 37.12 12.98
C PHE A 4 -30.20 36.52 11.69
N PRO A 5 -29.44 36.45 10.59
CA PRO A 5 -29.91 35.70 9.44
C PRO A 5 -30.07 34.24 9.88
N LEU A 6 -31.30 33.71 9.76
CA LEU A 6 -31.56 32.27 9.79
C LEU A 6 -30.85 31.66 8.59
N VAL A 7 -29.56 31.37 8.74
CA VAL A 7 -28.85 30.49 7.82
C VAL A 7 -29.40 29.09 8.08
N PRO A 8 -30.06 28.44 7.09
CA PRO A 8 -30.64 27.12 7.29
C PRO A 8 -29.55 26.15 7.75
N PRO A 9 -29.79 25.30 8.78
CA PRO A 9 -28.80 24.33 9.29
C PRO A 9 -28.31 23.33 8.22
N ILE A 10 -28.94 23.33 7.04
CA ILE A 10 -28.58 22.54 5.87
C ILE A 10 -27.21 22.92 5.29
N LEU A 11 -26.78 24.18 5.41
CA LEU A 11 -25.51 24.66 4.83
C LEU A 11 -24.27 24.37 5.70
N LEU A 12 -24.44 24.14 7.01
CA LEU A 12 -23.33 23.74 7.89
C LEU A 12 -22.94 22.26 7.73
N ALA A 13 -23.86 21.42 7.24
CA ALA A 13 -23.58 20.00 6.98
C ALA A 13 -22.62 19.79 5.80
N PHE A 14 -22.59 20.71 4.83
CA PHE A 14 -21.77 20.56 3.61
C PHE A 14 -20.27 20.81 3.85
N LEU A 15 -19.92 21.61 4.86
CA LEU A 15 -18.52 21.95 5.17
C LEU A 15 -17.82 20.89 6.05
N LEU A 16 -18.57 19.97 6.67
CA LEU A 16 -18.01 18.82 7.40
C LEU A 16 -17.66 17.64 6.49
N SER A 17 -17.94 17.71 5.18
CA SER A 17 -17.37 16.78 4.19
C SER A 17 -15.84 16.90 4.07
N VAL A 18 -15.25 17.94 4.66
CA VAL A 18 -13.80 18.06 4.88
C VAL A 18 -13.42 17.30 6.15
N HIS A 19 -13.50 15.98 6.12
CA HIS A 19 -12.74 15.12 7.04
C HIS A 19 -12.12 13.96 6.26
N THR A 20 -10.89 14.22 5.81
CA THR A 20 -9.77 13.29 5.94
C THR A 20 -10.02 11.85 5.52
N SER A 21 -9.84 11.52 4.25
CA SER A 21 -9.24 10.23 3.90
C SER A 21 -7.73 10.29 4.16
N VAL A 22 -7.34 10.48 5.42
CA VAL A 22 -6.04 9.99 5.86
C VAL A 22 -6.22 8.48 5.83
N LEU A 23 -5.62 7.80 4.85
CA LEU A 23 -5.43 6.36 4.91
C LEU A 23 -4.52 6.10 6.11
N ARG A 24 -5.11 6.07 7.30
CA ARG A 24 -4.50 5.46 8.47
C ARG A 24 -4.62 3.97 8.23
N ASP A 25 -3.68 3.45 7.47
CA ASP A 25 -3.43 2.02 7.48
C ASP A 25 -2.78 1.65 8.82
N SER A 26 -3.64 1.47 9.82
CA SER A 26 -3.32 0.89 11.13
C SER A 26 -4.26 -0.29 11.38
N ASP A 27 -4.60 -1.01 10.31
CA ASP A 27 -4.97 -2.41 10.40
C ASP A 27 -3.77 -3.20 9.88
N THR A 28 -3.67 -4.48 10.21
CA THR A 28 -2.73 -5.34 9.50
C THR A 28 -3.25 -5.50 8.07
N GLU A 29 -3.09 -4.46 7.23
CA GLU A 29 -3.65 -4.39 5.89
C GLU A 29 -3.22 -5.65 5.17
N LYS A 30 -4.20 -6.46 4.80
CA LYS A 30 -3.95 -7.62 3.97
C LYS A 30 -3.43 -7.12 2.63
N SER A 31 -2.12 -6.99 2.53
CA SER A 31 -1.46 -6.51 1.33
C SER A 31 -1.57 -7.59 0.26
N CYS A 32 -2.58 -7.43 -0.61
CA CYS A 32 -2.78 -8.26 -1.78
C CYS A 32 -2.20 -7.56 -3.01
N CYS A 33 -1.70 -8.37 -3.96
CA CYS A 33 -1.28 -7.88 -5.26
C CYS A 33 -2.42 -8.05 -6.26
N PHE A 34 -2.73 -6.99 -7.01
CA PHE A 34 -3.69 -7.04 -8.12
C PHE A 34 -3.01 -6.88 -9.48
N GLN A 35 -1.78 -6.34 -9.47
CA GLN A 35 -0.93 -6.15 -10.64
C GLN A 35 0.52 -6.37 -10.25
N TYR A 36 1.33 -6.75 -11.23
CA TYR A 36 2.76 -7.00 -11.04
C TYR A 36 3.59 -6.02 -11.86
N SER A 37 4.70 -5.56 -11.28
CA SER A 37 5.69 -4.82 -12.04
C SER A 37 6.33 -5.72 -13.10
N HIS A 38 6.28 -5.28 -14.35
CA HIS A 38 7.01 -5.89 -15.46
C HIS A 38 8.50 -5.50 -15.47
N LYS A 39 8.88 -4.47 -14.71
CA LYS A 39 10.26 -3.98 -14.63
C LYS A 39 10.98 -4.66 -13.47
N MET A 40 12.20 -5.12 -13.74
CA MET A 40 13.10 -5.61 -12.70
C MET A 40 13.56 -4.43 -11.84
N ILE A 41 13.45 -4.58 -10.53
CA ILE A 41 13.93 -3.60 -9.55
C ILE A 41 15.44 -3.82 -9.36
N PRO A 42 16.29 -2.79 -9.38
CA PRO A 42 17.70 -2.95 -9.08
C PRO A 42 17.93 -3.57 -7.70
N TRP A 43 18.76 -4.60 -7.60
CA TRP A 43 19.03 -5.34 -6.35
C TRP A 43 19.39 -4.42 -5.19
N ASN A 44 20.23 -3.42 -5.46
CA ASN A 44 20.73 -2.50 -4.44
C ASN A 44 19.63 -1.64 -3.82
N TRP A 45 18.43 -1.59 -4.42
CA TRP A 45 17.27 -0.87 -3.90
C TRP A 45 16.37 -1.75 -3.05
N VAL A 46 16.44 -3.08 -3.18
CA VAL A 46 15.58 -3.99 -2.44
C VAL A 46 16.10 -4.16 -1.01
N GLN A 47 15.24 -3.90 -0.04
CA GLN A 47 15.56 -3.97 1.39
C GLN A 47 14.94 -5.20 2.04
N ALA A 48 13.67 -5.49 1.72
CA ALA A 48 12.93 -6.59 2.32
C ALA A 48 11.93 -7.19 1.32
N TYR A 49 11.36 -8.33 1.69
CA TYR A 49 10.29 -8.99 0.96
C TYR A 49 9.24 -9.54 1.92
N GLN A 50 8.04 -9.71 1.40
CA GLN A 50 6.95 -10.46 2.06
C GLN A 50 6.12 -11.16 0.98
N PHE A 51 5.56 -12.32 1.32
CA PHE A 51 4.53 -12.94 0.49
C PHE A 51 3.18 -12.30 0.78
N THR A 52 2.32 -12.22 -0.22
CA THR A 52 0.90 -11.88 -0.01
C THR A 52 0.22 -12.90 0.91
N GLN A 53 -0.86 -12.51 1.54
CA GLN A 53 -1.62 -13.43 2.40
C GLN A 53 -2.33 -14.51 1.57
N ILE A 54 -2.58 -15.67 2.19
CA ILE A 54 -3.30 -16.79 1.57
C ILE A 54 -4.74 -16.38 1.15
N SER A 55 -5.36 -15.44 1.87
CA SER A 55 -6.69 -14.92 1.51
C SER A 55 -6.71 -14.04 0.26
N CYS A 56 -5.55 -13.68 -0.30
CA CYS A 56 -5.50 -12.86 -1.50
C CYS A 56 -5.93 -13.66 -2.73
N PRO A 57 -6.74 -13.08 -3.62
CA PRO A 57 -7.19 -13.75 -4.84
C PRO A 57 -6.03 -14.09 -5.78
N GLN A 58 -4.93 -13.33 -5.70
CA GLN A 58 -3.70 -13.58 -6.41
C GLN A 58 -2.53 -13.64 -5.43
N GLN A 59 -1.70 -14.65 -5.59
CA GLN A 59 -0.49 -14.84 -4.79
C GLN A 59 0.69 -14.11 -5.44
N GLY A 60 1.37 -13.29 -4.65
CA GLY A 60 2.46 -12.42 -5.10
C GLY A 60 3.57 -12.30 -4.06
N VAL A 61 4.67 -11.67 -4.49
CA VAL A 61 5.74 -11.22 -3.61
C VAL A 61 5.73 -9.71 -3.63
N ILE A 62 5.83 -9.08 -2.48
CA ILE A 62 5.96 -7.63 -2.36
C ILE A 62 7.38 -7.34 -1.90
N PHE A 63 8.15 -6.67 -2.76
CA PHE A 63 9.45 -6.12 -2.37
C PHE A 63 9.26 -4.73 -1.76
N THR A 64 9.89 -4.51 -0.62
CA THR A 64 10.03 -3.18 -0.02
C THR A 64 11.40 -2.63 -0.39
N THR A 65 11.41 -1.47 -1.03
CA THR A 65 12.64 -0.78 -1.39
C THR A 65 13.21 -0.01 -0.20
N LYS A 66 14.47 0.40 -0.27
CA LYS A 66 15.15 1.20 0.76
C LYS A 66 14.48 2.55 1.03
N ILE A 67 13.70 3.08 0.07
CA ILE A 67 12.93 4.32 0.24
C ILE A 67 11.52 4.05 0.78
N GLY A 68 11.18 2.80 1.10
CA GLY A 68 9.88 2.41 1.66
C GLY A 68 8.81 2.05 0.64
N GLU A 69 9.07 2.17 -0.67
CA GLU A 69 8.08 1.77 -1.69
C GLU A 69 7.86 0.26 -1.69
N ARG A 70 6.59 -0.14 -1.80
CA ARG A 70 6.16 -1.53 -1.87
C ARG A 70 5.79 -1.86 -3.32
N VAL A 71 6.48 -2.83 -3.92
CA VAL A 71 6.29 -3.23 -5.31
C VAL A 71 5.89 -4.70 -5.40
N CYS A 72 4.71 -4.95 -5.97
CA CYS A 72 4.24 -6.29 -6.29
C CYS A 72 5.01 -6.87 -7.49
N VAL A 73 5.53 -8.09 -7.34
CA VAL A 73 6.29 -8.81 -8.36
C VAL A 73 5.82 -10.25 -8.45
N GLN A 74 5.96 -10.82 -9.66
CA GLN A 74 5.48 -12.16 -9.96
C GLN A 74 6.41 -13.23 -9.34
N PRO A 75 5.92 -14.15 -8.48
CA PRO A 75 6.78 -15.11 -7.76
C PRO A 75 7.54 -16.10 -8.65
N LYS A 76 7.07 -16.30 -9.88
CA LYS A 76 7.64 -17.24 -10.85
C LYS A 76 8.84 -16.66 -11.62
N GLU A 77 9.11 -15.37 -11.49
CA GLU A 77 10.23 -14.72 -12.16
C GLU A 77 11.56 -15.14 -11.54
N LYS A 78 12.52 -15.55 -12.37
CA LYS A 78 13.82 -16.06 -11.91
C LYS A 78 14.57 -15.04 -11.03
N TRP A 79 14.49 -13.76 -11.38
CA TRP A 79 15.16 -12.70 -10.62
C TRP A 79 14.50 -12.46 -9.26
N VAL A 80 13.16 -12.63 -9.16
CA VAL A 80 12.42 -12.52 -7.90
C VAL A 80 12.85 -13.62 -6.95
N GLN A 81 12.91 -14.87 -7.42
CA GLN A 81 13.36 -16.01 -6.62
C GLN A 81 14.80 -15.82 -6.13
N ARG A 82 15.69 -15.34 -7.02
CA ARG A 82 17.07 -15.01 -6.63
C ARG A 82 17.13 -13.97 -5.52
N TYR A 83 16.31 -12.92 -5.59
CA TYR A 83 16.29 -11.86 -4.59
C TYR A 83 15.78 -12.37 -3.24
N ILE A 84 14.75 -13.21 -3.24
CA ILE A 84 14.24 -13.87 -2.04
C ILE A 84 15.36 -14.68 -1.38
N SER A 85 16.05 -15.56 -2.12
CA SER A 85 17.14 -16.37 -1.57
C SER A 85 18.28 -15.52 -1.01
N LEU A 86 18.64 -14.41 -1.68
CA LEU A 86 19.66 -13.49 -1.19
C LEU A 86 19.22 -12.74 0.07
N LEU A 87 17.93 -12.43 0.22
CA LEU A 87 17.37 -11.80 1.42
C LEU A 87 17.24 -12.81 2.57
N GLU A 88 16.96 -14.07 2.28
CA GLU A 88 16.92 -15.16 3.26
C GLU A 88 18.30 -15.47 3.82
N ALA A 89 19.33 -15.52 2.96
CA ALA A 89 20.71 -15.75 3.37
C ALA A 89 21.32 -14.62 4.24
N ARG A 90 20.63 -13.47 4.35
CA ARG A 90 21.03 -12.35 5.23
C ARG A 90 20.43 -12.44 6.63
N LYS A 91 19.43 -13.30 6.84
CA LYS A 91 18.81 -13.53 8.15
C LYS A 91 19.64 -14.54 8.94
#